data_AF-A0A7C3VL95-F1
#
_entry.id   AF-A0A7C3VL95-F1
#
_cell.length_a   1.000
_cell.length_b   1.000
_cell.length_c   1.000
_cell.angle_alpha   90.00
_cell.angle_beta   90.00
_cell.angle_gamma   90.00
#
_symmetry.space_group_name_H-M   'P 1'
#
loop_
_entity.id
_entity.type
_entity.pdbx_description
1 polymer ?
#
loop_
_entity_poly.entity_id
_entity_poly.type
_entity_poly.pdbx_seq_one_letter_code
_entity_poly.pdbx_strand_id
1 'polypeptide(L)'
;MDIVHVPLEGREYEVRIGSGLLGRAGAEIAPFLKRPKVAVITESRVAGLHLEALRSGLAADGIAMSALELEPGEVTKNWAGLQQAVGWLLDEK
;
A
#
# COMPACT_ATOMS: atom_id res chain seq x y z
N MET A 1 13.44 -2.79 -15.55
CA MET A 1 13.02 -2.31 -14.23
C MET A 1 14.11 -1.37 -13.80
N ASP A 2 13.77 -0.12 -13.62
CA ASP A 2 14.71 0.92 -13.24
C ASP A 2 14.62 1.14 -11.74
N ILE A 3 15.75 1.46 -11.11
CA ILE A 3 15.84 1.71 -9.67
C ILE A 3 16.44 3.09 -9.47
N VAL A 4 15.70 3.95 -8.79
CA VAL A 4 16.19 5.27 -8.37
C VAL A 4 16.46 5.21 -6.87
N HIS A 5 17.72 5.37 -6.49
CA HIS A 5 18.10 5.51 -5.08
C HIS A 5 17.79 6.93 -4.60
N VAL A 6 17.12 7.06 -3.46
CA VAL A 6 16.77 8.33 -2.82
C VAL A 6 17.58 8.48 -1.52
N PRO A 7 18.68 9.28 -1.52
CA PRO A 7 19.60 9.38 -0.40
C PRO A 7 19.10 10.37 0.66
N LEU A 8 18.15 9.95 1.49
CA LEU A 8 17.72 10.70 2.67
C LEU A 8 18.40 10.11 3.90
N GLU A 9 19.32 10.86 4.52
CA GLU A 9 20.09 10.39 5.68
C GLU A 9 19.21 9.73 6.76
N GLY A 10 19.45 8.44 7.01
CA GLY A 10 18.75 7.63 8.01
C GLY A 10 17.35 7.14 7.61
N ARG A 11 16.90 7.40 6.38
CA ARG A 11 15.62 6.95 5.81
C ARG A 11 15.68 6.80 4.29
N GLU A 12 16.83 6.35 3.81
CA GLU A 12 17.10 6.10 2.40
C GLU A 12 16.15 5.01 1.87
N TYR A 13 15.71 5.16 0.62
CA TYR A 13 14.86 4.15 -0.02
C TYR A 13 15.09 4.08 -1.53
N GLU A 14 14.56 3.03 -2.14
CA GLU A 14 14.59 2.81 -3.57
C GLU A 14 13.20 3.02 -4.17
N VAL A 15 13.12 3.75 -5.28
CA VAL A 15 11.93 3.79 -6.15
C VAL A 15 12.15 2.79 -7.28
N ARG A 16 11.36 1.71 -7.29
CA ARG A 16 11.37 0.69 -8.35
C ARG A 16 10.32 1.03 -9.40
N ILE A 17 10.75 1.14 -10.66
CA ILE A 17 9.91 1.55 -11.79
C ILE A 17 9.88 0.43 -12.83
N GLY A 18 8.68 -0.05 -13.15
CA GLY A 18 8.49 -1.12 -14.12
C GLY A 18 7.03 -1.51 -14.29
N SER A 19 6.76 -2.22 -15.39
CA SER A 19 5.45 -2.82 -15.66
C SER A 19 5.22 -4.06 -14.79
N GLY A 20 3.98 -4.26 -14.33
CA GLY A 20 3.57 -5.49 -13.65
C GLY A 20 4.02 -5.62 -12.19
N LEU A 21 4.55 -4.56 -11.57
CA LEU A 21 5.05 -4.60 -10.19
C LEU A 21 3.99 -4.99 -9.16
N LEU A 22 2.72 -4.59 -9.35
CA LEU A 22 1.63 -4.97 -8.45
C LEU A 22 1.45 -6.50 -8.36
N GLY A 23 1.63 -7.22 -9.47
CA GLY A 23 1.54 -8.69 -9.47
C GLY A 23 2.70 -9.38 -8.74
N ARG A 24 3.78 -8.65 -8.43
CA ARG A 24 4.94 -9.12 -7.65
C ARG A 24 5.04 -8.44 -6.28
N ALA A 25 3.98 -7.75 -5.85
CA ALA A 25 4.00 -6.91 -4.67
C ALA A 25 4.46 -7.66 -3.41
N GLY A 26 4.09 -8.94 -3.27
CA GLY A 26 4.54 -9.76 -2.16
C GLY A 26 6.06 -9.85 -2.06
N ALA A 27 6.74 -10.29 -3.12
CA ALA A 27 8.20 -10.35 -3.18
C ALA A 27 8.88 -8.99 -2.96
N GLU A 28 8.30 -7.91 -3.48
CA GLU A 28 8.86 -6.57 -3.34
C GLU A 28 8.71 -6.00 -1.92
N ILE A 29 7.63 -6.36 -1.22
CA ILE A 29 7.27 -5.81 0.10
C ILE A 29 7.73 -6.70 1.27
N ALA A 30 7.79 -8.03 1.07
CA ALA A 30 8.14 -9.01 2.10
C ALA A 30 9.39 -8.66 2.93
N PRO A 31 10.51 -8.14 2.34
CA PRO A 31 11.70 -7.79 3.11
C PRO A 31 11.48 -6.71 4.18
N PHE A 32 10.40 -5.91 4.07
CA PHE A 32 10.09 -4.82 4.99
C PHE A 32 9.09 -5.21 6.08
N LEU A 33 8.50 -6.40 5.99
CA LEU A 33 7.43 -6.82 6.88
C LEU A 33 7.95 -7.58 8.10
N LYS A 34 7.54 -7.14 9.30
CA LYS A 34 7.76 -7.90 10.55
C LYS A 34 6.82 -9.09 10.70
N ARG A 35 5.63 -9.00 10.10
CA ARG A 35 4.61 -10.06 10.00
C ARG A 35 3.99 -9.99 8.60
N PRO A 36 3.55 -11.10 8.00
CA PRO A 36 3.00 -11.12 6.64
C PRO A 36 1.58 -10.56 6.60
N LYS A 37 1.42 -9.27 6.95
CA LYS A 37 0.16 -8.54 6.92
C LYS A 37 0.43 -7.08 6.54
N VAL A 38 -0.38 -6.55 5.62
CA VAL A 38 -0.40 -5.14 5.25
C VAL A 38 -1.81 -4.56 5.37
N ALA A 39 -1.88 -3.27 5.67
CA ALA A 39 -3.09 -2.47 5.63
C ALA A 39 -2.96 -1.47 4.49
N VAL A 40 -3.90 -1.48 3.54
CA VAL A 40 -3.90 -0.63 2.35
C VAL A 40 -4.93 0.48 2.52
N ILE A 41 -4.54 1.72 2.28
CA ILE A 41 -5.47 2.86 2.25
C ILE A 41 -5.45 3.42 0.83
N THR A 42 -6.62 3.56 0.22
CA THR A 42 -6.76 4.09 -1.14
C THR A 42 -8.10 4.80 -1.31
N GLU A 43 -8.42 5.28 -2.50
CA GLU A 43 -9.74 5.79 -2.85
C GLU A 43 -10.43 4.89 -3.88
N SER A 44 -11.75 5.01 -4.00
CA SER A 44 -12.58 4.03 -4.73
C SER A 44 -12.26 3.88 -6.22
N ARG A 45 -11.74 4.91 -6.90
CA ARG A 45 -11.39 4.85 -8.33
C ARG A 45 -10.12 4.03 -8.55
N VAL A 46 -9.06 4.31 -7.80
CA VAL A 46 -7.81 3.54 -7.78
C VAL A 46 -8.09 2.12 -7.27
N ALA A 47 -8.96 1.96 -6.27
CA ALA A 47 -9.33 0.65 -5.76
C ALA A 47 -9.93 -0.23 -6.87
N GLY A 48 -10.93 0.30 -7.59
CA GLY A 48 -11.59 -0.40 -8.68
C GLY A 48 -10.65 -0.81 -9.83
N LEU A 49 -9.50 -0.15 -9.98
CA LEU A 49 -8.52 -0.47 -11.02
C LEU A 49 -7.38 -1.38 -10.55
N HIS A 50 -6.96 -1.27 -9.29
CA HIS A 50 -5.66 -1.80 -8.85
C HIS A 50 -5.71 -2.67 -7.59
N LEU A 51 -6.76 -2.57 -6.78
CA LEU A 51 -6.77 -3.22 -5.45
C LEU A 51 -6.68 -4.74 -5.56
N GLU A 52 -7.37 -5.34 -6.52
CA GLU A 52 -7.38 -6.80 -6.67
C GLU A 52 -6.06 -7.35 -7.21
N ALA A 53 -5.41 -6.61 -8.12
CA ALA A 53 -4.07 -6.97 -8.60
C ALA A 53 -3.03 -6.91 -7.46
N LEU A 54 -3.10 -5.89 -6.61
CA LEU A 54 -2.26 -5.77 -5.42
C LEU A 54 -2.54 -6.91 -4.43
N ARG A 55 -3.83 -7.18 -4.13
CA ARG A 55 -4.26 -8.27 -3.25
C ARG A 55 -3.71 -9.61 -3.70
N SER A 56 -3.89 -9.93 -4.99
CA SER A 56 -3.40 -11.16 -5.59
C SER A 56 -1.87 -11.26 -5.52
N GLY A 57 -1.16 -10.17 -5.82
CA GLY A 57 0.31 -10.13 -5.76
C GLY A 57 0.88 -10.28 -4.36
N LEU A 58 0.18 -9.80 -3.34
CA LEU A 58 0.56 -10.01 -1.92
C LEU A 58 0.26 -11.43 -1.45
N ALA A 59 -0.92 -11.96 -1.81
CA ALA A 59 -1.36 -13.29 -1.42
C ALA A 59 -0.47 -14.41 -2.01
N ALA A 60 0.13 -14.18 -3.19
CA ALA A 60 1.09 -15.10 -3.81
C ALA A 60 2.29 -15.42 -2.90
N ASP A 61 2.67 -14.48 -2.02
CA ASP A 61 3.75 -14.65 -1.04
C ASP A 61 3.22 -14.79 0.39
N GLY A 62 1.94 -15.16 0.55
CA GLY A 62 1.31 -15.43 1.84
C GLY A 62 1.08 -14.19 2.71
N ILE A 63 1.09 -12.98 2.13
CA ILE A 63 0.87 -11.74 2.86
C ILE A 63 -0.62 -11.41 2.89
N ALA A 64 -1.19 -11.37 4.09
CA ALA A 64 -2.57 -10.95 4.32
C ALA A 64 -2.74 -9.45 4.05
N MET A 65 -3.89 -9.06 3.51
CA MET A 65 -4.18 -7.68 3.17
C MET A 65 -5.60 -7.30 3.60
N SER A 66 -5.71 -6.24 4.39
CA SER A 66 -6.94 -5.47 4.60
C SER A 66 -6.86 -4.14 3.86
N ALA A 67 -8.02 -3.57 3.52
CA ALA A 67 -8.09 -2.34 2.75
C ALA A 67 -9.18 -1.40 3.28
N LEU A 68 -8.86 -0.12 3.32
CA LEU A 68 -9.80 0.97 3.50
C LEU A 68 -9.88 1.80 2.22
N GLU A 69 -11.09 1.92 1.69
CA GLU A 69 -11.39 2.85 0.61
C GLU A 69 -11.96 4.14 1.21
N LEU A 70 -11.36 5.26 0.84
CA LEU A 70 -11.81 6.60 1.19
C LEU A 70 -12.50 7.27 0.00
N GLU A 71 -13.26 8.33 0.27
CA GLU A 71 -13.88 9.14 -0.79
C GLU A 71 -12.81 9.81 -1.66
N PRO A 72 -12.99 9.83 -2.99
CA PRO A 72 -12.04 10.44 -3.92
C PRO A 72 -11.97 11.96 -3.79
N GLY A 73 -10.75 12.50 -3.95
CA GLY A 73 -10.51 13.93 -4.16
C GLY A 73 -9.74 14.61 -3.02
N GLU A 74 -9.28 15.83 -3.30
CA GLU A 74 -8.45 16.60 -2.35
C GLU A 74 -9.18 16.95 -1.06
N VAL A 75 -10.51 17.03 -1.11
CA VAL A 75 -11.35 17.33 0.05
C VAL A 75 -11.16 16.32 1.18
N THR A 76 -10.81 15.07 0.89
CA THR A 76 -10.55 14.01 1.86
C THR A 76 -9.22 14.18 2.60
N LYS A 77 -8.31 15.03 2.12
CA LYS A 77 -7.01 15.31 2.77
C LYS A 77 -7.15 16.35 3.88
N ASN A 78 -7.90 15.96 4.90
CA ASN A 78 -8.17 16.78 6.07
C ASN A 78 -8.17 15.91 7.35
N TRP A 79 -8.44 16.53 8.50
CA TRP A 79 -8.46 15.83 9.79
C TRP A 79 -9.52 14.74 9.88
N ALA A 80 -10.69 14.91 9.28
CA ALA A 80 -11.74 13.90 9.29
C ALA A 80 -11.32 12.65 8.49
N GLY A 81 -10.73 12.85 7.31
CA GLY A 81 -10.19 11.74 6.50
C GLY A 81 -9.05 11.01 7.21
N LEU A 82 -8.14 11.75 7.85
CA LEU A 82 -7.08 11.15 8.66
C LEU A 82 -7.63 10.38 9.86
N GLN A 83 -8.62 10.94 10.57
CA GLN A 83 -9.26 10.29 11.71
C GLN A 83 -9.94 8.98 11.30
N GLN A 84 -10.62 8.95 10.14
CA GLN A 84 -11.21 7.73 9.61
C GLN A 84 -10.14 6.67 9.33
N ALA A 85 -9.04 7.03 8.67
CA ALA A 85 -7.96 6.11 8.36
C ALA A 85 -7.28 5.53 9.62
N VAL A 86 -6.98 6.39 10.59
CA VAL A 86 -6.34 5.97 11.85
C VAL A 86 -7.32 5.15 12.69
N GLY A 87 -8.58 5.56 12.78
CA GLY A 87 -9.63 4.82 13.49
C GLY A 87 -9.78 3.40 12.94
N TRP A 88 -9.86 3.26 11.61
CA TRP A 88 -9.88 1.95 10.97
C TRP A 88 -8.62 1.13 11.28
N LEU A 89 -7.42 1.71 11.21
CA LEU A 89 -6.18 1.01 11.55
C LEU A 89 -6.14 0.50 13.00
N LEU A 90 -6.79 1.18 13.94
CA LEU A 90 -6.88 0.73 15.33
C LEU A 90 -7.81 -0.49 15.49
N ASP A 91 -8.82 -0.63 14.62
CA ASP A 91 -9.74 -1.77 14.60
C ASP A 91 -9.13 -3.00 13.91
N GLU A 92 -8.09 -2.81 13.08
CA GLU A 92 -7.36 -3.85 12.35
C GLU A 92 -6.42 -4.67 13.27
N LYS A 93 -6.88 -5.85 13.71
CA LYS A 93 -6.09 -6.79 14.55
C LYS A 93 -4.97 -7.50 13.77
#